data_AF-A0A7Y4W3M2-F1
#
_entry.id   AF-A0A7Y4W3M2-F1
#
_cell.length_a   1.000
_cell.length_b   1.000
_cell.length_c   1.000
_cell.angle_alpha   90.00
_cell.angle_beta   90.00
_cell.angle_gamma   90.00
#
_symmetry.space_group_name_H-M   'P 1'
#
loop_
_entity.id
_entity.type
_entity.pdbx_description
1 polymer ?
#
loop_
_entity_poly.entity_id
_entity_poly.type
_entity_poly.pdbx_seq_one_letter_code
_entity_poly.pdbx_strand_id
1 'polypeptide(L)' 'MLRPWDFQLSLARNSASSLHAQITQKVIEAIQLGRLAPGVALPGTRELANQAKINRKTVVQA' A
#
# COMPACT_ATOMS: atom_id res chain seq x y z
N MET A 1 9.29 -12.89 5.55
CA MET A 1 8.45 -12.28 6.60
C MET A 1 7.29 -13.24 6.86
N LEU A 2 6.93 -13.50 8.13
CA LEU A 2 6.02 -14.59 8.56
C LEU A 2 4.53 -14.31 8.33
N ARG A 3 4.17 -13.29 7.54
CA ARG A 3 2.79 -13.03 7.10
C ARG A 3 2.82 -12.57 5.64
N PRO A 4 2.38 -13.39 4.67
CA PRO A 4 2.22 -12.91 3.30
C PRO A 4 1.08 -11.89 3.31
N TRP A 5 1.43 -10.64 3.03
CA TRP A 5 0.46 -9.59 2.81
C TRP A 5 0.06 -9.65 1.33
N ASP A 6 -1.06 -10.30 1.03
CA ASP A 6 -1.58 -10.47 -0.34
C ASP A 6 -2.28 -9.20 -0.86
N PHE A 7 -1.78 -8.03 -0.45
CA PHE A 7 -2.33 -6.76 -0.90
C PHE A 7 -1.71 -6.39 -2.24
N GLN A 8 -2.43 -6.71 -3.30
CA GLN A 8 -2.05 -6.32 -4.66
C GLN A 8 -2.23 -4.81 -4.86
N LEU A 9 -1.18 -4.05 -4.52
CA LEU A 9 -1.14 -2.61 -4.72
C LEU A 9 -0.89 -2.29 -6.20
N SER A 10 -1.96 -2.25 -6.98
CA SER A 10 -1.91 -1.81 -8.37
C SER A 10 -1.90 -0.27 -8.44
N LEU A 11 -0.74 0.32 -8.72
CA LEU A 11 -0.58 1.76 -8.88
C LEU A 11 -0.54 2.16 -10.36
N ALA A 12 -1.34 3.16 -10.72
CA ALA A 12 -1.32 3.77 -12.03
C ALA A 12 -0.35 4.96 -12.04
N ARG A 13 0.86 4.74 -12.56
CA ARG A 13 1.88 5.81 -12.69
C ARG A 13 1.50 6.89 -13.69
N ASN A 14 0.57 6.61 -14.59
CA ASN A 14 0.06 7.55 -15.60
C ASN A 14 -1.30 8.18 -15.21
N SER A 15 -1.65 8.18 -13.92
CA SER A 15 -2.88 8.82 -13.46
C SER A 15 -2.62 10.25 -13.00
N ALA A 16 -3.66 11.08 -13.00
CA ALA A 16 -3.60 12.45 -12.47
C ALA A 16 -3.34 12.50 -10.95
N SER A 17 -3.44 11.38 -10.24
CA SER A 17 -3.24 11.27 -8.80
C SER A 17 -1.81 10.87 -8.46
N SER A 18 -1.23 11.52 -7.44
CA SER A 18 0.10 11.16 -6.94
C SER A 18 0.14 9.71 -6.47
N LEU A 19 1.31 9.06 -6.60
CA LEU A 19 1.49 7.67 -6.16
C LEU A 19 1.21 7.49 -4.67
N HIS A 20 1.52 8.51 -3.87
CA HIS A 20 1.17 8.60 -2.46
C HIS A 20 -0.35 8.51 -2.24
N ALA A 21 -1.12 9.38 -2.91
CA ALA A 21 -2.57 9.42 -2.75
C ALA A 21 -3.22 8.10 -3.16
N GLN A 22 -2.69 7.45 -4.21
CA GLN A 22 -3.15 6.13 -4.64
C GLN A 22 -2.87 5.05 -3.59
N ILE A 23 -1.73 5.11 -2.89
CA ILE A 23 -1.42 4.18 -1.78
C ILE A 23 -2.41 4.40 -0.65
N THR A 24 -2.56 5.64 -0.17
CA THR A 24 -3.46 5.97 0.94
C THR A 24 -4.89 5.55 0.61
N GLN A 25 -5.38 5.85 -0.59
CA GLN A 25 -6.72 5.48 -1.03
C GLN A 25 -6.92 3.96 -1.05
N LYS A 26 -5.93 3.20 -1.55
CA LYS A 26 -6.00 1.73 -1.57
C LYS A 26 -6.01 1.15 -0.15
N VAL A 27 -5.22 1.71 0.76
CA VAL A 27 -5.23 1.30 2.18
C VAL A 27 -6.59 1.57 2.82
N ILE A 28 -7.17 2.76 2.59
CA ILE A 28 -8.51 3.11 3.07
C ILE A 28 -9.55 2.13 2.53
N GLU A 29 -9.54 1.86 1.22
CA GLU A 29 -10.44 0.88 0.59
C GLU A 29 -10.30 -0.50 1.22
N ALA A 30 -9.07 -0.94 1.50
CA ALA A 30 -8.79 -2.24 2.10
C ALA A 30 -9.30 -2.35 3.54
N ILE A 31 -9.23 -1.26 4.32
CA ILE A 31 -9.82 -1.17 5.66
C ILE A 31 -11.35 -1.21 5.56
N GLN A 32 -11.94 -0.41 4.66
CA GLN A 32 -13.40 -0.35 4.46
C GLN A 32 -13.97 -1.70 3.99
N LEU A 33 -13.24 -2.42 3.14
CA LEU A 33 -13.60 -3.76 2.67
C LEU A 33 -13.36 -4.86 3.72
N GLY A 34 -12.84 -4.52 4.90
CA GLY A 34 -12.55 -5.48 5.97
C GLY A 34 -11.37 -6.41 5.68
N ARG A 35 -10.60 -6.16 4.60
CA ARG A 35 -9.36 -6.90 4.32
C ARG A 35 -8.25 -6.53 5.29
N LEU A 36 -8.27 -5.30 5.79
CA LEU A 36 -7.39 -4.80 6.84
C LEU A 36 -8.19 -4.59 8.12
N ALA A 37 -8.24 -5.64 8.95
CA ALA A 37 -8.88 -5.54 10.25
C ALA A 37 -8.05 -4.65 11.20
N PRO A 38 -8.72 -3.94 12.14
CA PRO A 38 -8.03 -3.22 13.19
C PRO A 38 -7.07 -4.13 13.97
N GLY A 39 -5.84 -3.67 14.22
CA GLY A 39 -4.82 -4.46 14.91
C GLY A 39 -3.99 -5.40 14.02
N VAL A 40 -4.29 -5.47 12.71
CA VAL A 40 -3.42 -6.16 11.75
C VAL A 40 -2.18 -5.30 11.50
N ALA A 41 -1.01 -5.91 11.64
CA ALA A 41 0.24 -5.28 11.27
C ALA A 41 0.27 -4.99 9.76
N LEU A 42 0.50 -3.71 9.42
CA LEU A 42 0.76 -3.27 8.06
C LEU A 42 2.10 -3.84 7.56
N PRO A 43 2.29 -3.98 6.24
CA PRO A 43 3.54 -4.49 5.69
C PRO A 43 4.63 -3.46 5.98
N GLY A 44 5.86 -3.93 6.09
CA GLY A 44 6.98 -3.00 6.19
C GLY A 44 7.01 -2.08 4.96
N THR A 45 7.32 -0.80 5.16
CA THR A 45 7.44 0.17 4.04
C THR A 45 8.38 -0.30 2.92
N ARG A 46 9.38 -1.11 3.26
CA ARG A 46 10.29 -1.77 2.30
C ARG A 46 9.60 -2.86 1.47
N GLU A 47 8.76 -3.67 2.10
CA GLU A 47 8.03 -4.74 1.42
C GLU A 47 6.96 -4.15 0.49
N LEU A 48 6.22 -3.15 0.96
CA LEU A 48 5.25 -2.42 0.14
C LEU A 48 5.93 -1.74 -1.05
N ALA A 49 7.06 -1.06 -0.86
CA ALA A 49 7.82 -0.46 -1.95
C ALA A 49 8.28 -1.48 -2.99
N ASN A 50 8.71 -2.67 -2.56
CA ASN A 50 9.14 -3.74 -3.46
C ASN A 50 7.96 -4.34 -4.24
N GLN A 51 6.83 -4.62 -3.59
CA GLN A 51 5.62 -5.15 -4.23
C GLN A 51 5.06 -4.17 -5.28
N ALA A 52 5.03 -2.89 -4.93
CA ALA A 52 4.55 -1.81 -5.78
C ALA A 52 5.60 -1.30 -6.80
N LYS A 53 6.85 -1.78 -6.69
CA LYS A 53 8.02 -1.36 -7.47
C LYS A 53 8.28 0.16 -7.44
N ILE A 54 7.90 0.86 -6.38
CA ILE A 54 8.03 2.33 -6.24
C ILE A 54 9.15 2.71 -5.27
N ASN A 55 9.56 3.98 -5.29
CA ASN A 55 10.56 4.49 -4.36
C ASN A 55 10.02 4.42 -2.92
N ARG A 56 10.83 3.89 -2.00
CA ARG A 56 10.52 3.83 -0.57
C ARG A 56 10.08 5.18 0.01
N LYS A 57 10.67 6.29 -0.45
CA LYS A 57 10.28 7.64 0.03
C LYS A 57 8.81 7.95 -0.24
N THR A 58 8.28 7.49 -1.37
CA THR A 58 6.87 7.66 -1.75
C THR A 58 5.93 6.86 -0.83
N VAL A 59 6.37 5.68 -0.41
CA VAL A 59 5.62 4.84 0.56
C VAL A 59 5.68 5.41 1.96
N VAL A 60 6.83 5.92 2.39
CA VAL A 60 6.99 6.49 3.74
C VAL A 60 6.20 7.79 3.91
N GLN A 61 5.99 8.54 2.82
CA GLN A 61 5.14 9.72 2.86
C GLN A 61 3.65 9.35 3.01
N ALA A 62 3.22 8.17 2.54
CA ALA A 62 1.83 7.68 2.46
C ALA A 62 1.23 7.32 3.81
#